data_AF-A0A6N2XKU9-F1
#
_entry.id   AF-A0A6N2XKU9-F1
#
_cell.length_a   1.000
_cell.length_b   1.000
_cell.length_c   1.000
_cell.angle_alpha   90.00
_cell.angle_beta   90.00
_cell.angle_gamma   90.00
#
_symmetry.space_group_name_H-M   'P 1'
#
loop_
_entity.id
_entity.type
_entity.pdbx_description
1 polymer ?
#
loop_
_entity_poly.entity_id
_entity_poly.type
_entity_poly.pdbx_seq_one_letter_code
_entity_poly.pdbx_strand_id
1 'polypeptide(L)'
;MWDDKIFIFAEKVVITKALYRIKAIMKKIIEQNERYDIIQMNFRSLPITFRCWKDDSRIIEARVDENFAKANGYQSVEDMAEKTIGKAKFKEMFGGVPDWIRVNPNGDFTFVGINRVLLN
;
A
#
# COMPACT_ATOMS: atom_id res chain seq x y z
N MET A 1 -3.67 22.11 17.63
CA MET A 1 -4.40 22.05 16.35
C MET A 1 -3.38 21.54 15.35
N TRP A 2 -3.25 20.22 15.27
CA TRP A 2 -2.20 19.57 14.47
C TRP A 2 -2.81 19.28 13.11
N ASP A 3 -2.15 19.73 12.04
CA ASP A 3 -2.56 19.46 10.67
C ASP A 3 -2.44 17.96 10.38
N ASP A 4 -3.57 17.26 10.38
CA ASP A 4 -3.71 15.83 10.07
C ASP A 4 -3.46 15.51 8.56
N LYS A 5 -2.57 16.25 7.89
CA LYS A 5 -2.32 16.14 6.45
C LYS A 5 -0.84 16.09 6.14
N ILE A 6 -0.20 14.99 6.53
CA ILE A 6 1.13 14.60 6.04
C ILE A 6 0.92 13.15 5.59
N PHE A 7 0.99 12.77 4.31
CA PHE A 7 2.09 12.93 3.36
C PHE A 7 1.58 13.12 1.92
N ILE A 8 1.90 14.24 1.27
CA ILE A 8 1.68 14.42 -0.17
C ILE A 8 2.94 13.95 -0.91
N PHE A 9 2.88 12.78 -1.54
CA PHE A 9 3.89 12.36 -2.52
C PHE A 9 3.43 12.87 -3.89
N ALA A 10 4.23 13.70 -4.55
CA ALA A 10 3.88 14.28 -5.85
C ALA A 10 3.64 13.25 -6.97
N GLU A 11 4.08 12.00 -6.80
CA GLU A 11 3.86 10.89 -7.73
C GLU A 11 2.58 10.07 -7.46
N LYS A 12 1.88 10.31 -6.33
CA LYS A 12 0.66 9.57 -5.91
C LYS A 12 -0.50 9.64 -6.90
N VAL A 13 -0.64 10.78 -7.59
CA VAL A 13 -1.71 10.99 -8.58
C VAL A 13 -1.53 10.08 -9.79
N VAL A 14 -0.29 9.68 -10.11
CA VAL A 14 0.00 8.87 -11.29
C VAL A 14 -0.35 7.41 -11.04
N ILE A 15 0.01 6.81 -9.90
CA ILE A 15 -0.29 5.40 -9.61
C ILE A 15 -1.80 5.16 -9.49
N THR A 16 -2.56 6.07 -8.85
CA THR A 16 -4.01 5.89 -8.67
C THR A 16 -4.85 6.29 -9.86
N LYS A 17 -4.52 7.39 -10.56
CA LYS A 17 -5.16 7.63 -11.86
C LYS A 17 -4.79 6.54 -12.86
N ALA A 18 -3.60 5.96 -12.79
CA ALA A 18 -3.24 4.79 -13.58
C ALA A 18 -4.07 3.58 -13.16
N LEU A 19 -4.19 3.22 -11.87
CA LEU A 19 -5.05 2.11 -11.43
C LEU A 19 -6.53 2.29 -11.85
N TYR A 20 -7.08 3.50 -11.75
CA TYR A 20 -8.46 3.80 -12.15
C TYR A 20 -8.66 3.95 -13.67
N ARG A 21 -7.62 4.34 -14.44
CA ARG A 21 -7.67 4.45 -15.92
C ARG A 21 -7.19 3.21 -16.66
N ILE A 22 -6.39 2.34 -16.02
CA ILE A 22 -5.87 1.10 -16.60
C ILE A 22 -6.99 0.07 -16.58
N LYS A 23 -7.86 0.17 -17.58
CA LYS A 23 -8.57 -0.99 -18.12
C LYS A 23 -7.66 -1.88 -18.98
N ALA A 24 -6.44 -1.47 -19.29
CA ALA A 24 -5.48 -2.28 -20.04
C ALA A 24 -4.07 -1.73 -19.86
N ILE A 25 -3.13 -2.59 -19.43
CA ILE A 25 -1.67 -2.61 -19.64
C ILE A 25 -1.11 -3.51 -18.52
N MET A 26 -0.86 -4.78 -18.88
CA MET A 26 -0.19 -5.84 -18.08
C MET A 26 -0.64 -6.00 -16.62
N LYS A 27 -1.91 -6.36 -16.42
CA LYS A 27 -2.39 -6.95 -15.17
C LYS A 27 -2.12 -8.46 -15.20
N LYS A 28 -1.29 -8.97 -14.29
CA LYS A 28 -1.16 -10.41 -14.05
C LYS A 28 -2.01 -10.79 -12.85
N ILE A 29 -2.87 -11.80 -12.99
CA ILE A 29 -3.58 -12.40 -11.87
C ILE A 29 -2.65 -13.41 -11.20
N ILE A 30 -2.45 -13.28 -9.89
CA ILE A 30 -1.58 -14.16 -9.09
C ILE A 30 -2.43 -15.18 -8.32
N GLU A 31 -3.53 -14.71 -7.72
CA GLU A 31 -4.45 -15.54 -6.94
C GLU A 31 -5.87 -14.97 -7.08
N GLN A 32 -6.88 -15.83 -7.10
CA GLN A 32 -8.27 -15.44 -6.98
C GLN A 32 -8.99 -16.38 -6.02
N ASN A 33 -9.79 -15.82 -5.13
CA ASN A 33 -10.73 -16.56 -4.30
C ASN A 33 -12.04 -15.76 -4.13
N GLU A 34 -12.99 -16.26 -3.35
CA GLU A 34 -14.29 -15.60 -3.18
C GLU A 34 -14.21 -14.22 -2.50
N ARG A 35 -13.15 -13.96 -1.71
CA ARG A 35 -13.00 -12.74 -0.92
C ARG A 35 -12.20 -11.67 -1.65
N TYR A 36 -11.17 -12.05 -2.38
CA TYR A 36 -10.27 -11.10 -3.04
C TYR A 36 -9.59 -11.68 -4.28
N ASP A 37 -9.05 -10.79 -5.09
CA ASP A 37 -8.05 -11.09 -6.12
C ASP A 37 -6.69 -10.53 -5.69
N ILE A 38 -5.63 -11.32 -5.83
CA ILE A 38 -4.25 -10.81 -5.83
C ILE A 38 -3.82 -10.61 -7.27
N ILE A 39 -3.46 -9.37 -7.57
CA ILE A 39 -3.08 -8.94 -8.90
C ILE A 39 -1.71 -8.28 -8.84
N GLN A 40 -0.98 -8.31 -9.94
CA GLN A 40 0.31 -7.66 -10.08
C GLN A 40 0.27 -6.74 -11.29
N MET A 41 0.77 -5.52 -11.11
CA MET A 41 0.86 -4.50 -12.15
C MET A 41 2.27 -3.95 -12.19
N ASN A 42 2.78 -3.69 -13.40
CA ASN A 42 4.10 -3.08 -13.54
C ASN A 42 4.02 -1.56 -13.40
N PHE A 43 4.80 -1.02 -12.47
CA PHE A 43 5.04 0.41 -12.32
C PHE A 43 6.54 0.68 -12.49
N ARG A 44 6.94 1.41 -13.54
CA ARG A 44 8.36 1.68 -13.85
C ARG A 44 9.22 0.40 -13.88
N SER A 45 8.69 -0.65 -14.51
CA SER A 45 9.32 -1.98 -14.58
C SER A 45 9.44 -2.71 -13.23
N LEU A 46 8.90 -2.16 -12.15
CA LEU A 46 8.77 -2.83 -10.85
C LEU A 46 7.38 -3.47 -10.75
N PRO A 47 7.30 -4.78 -10.52
CA PRO A 47 6.02 -5.44 -10.35
C PRO A 47 5.46 -5.18 -8.96
N ILE A 48 4.33 -4.48 -8.89
CA ILE A 48 3.64 -4.10 -7.64
C ILE A 48 2.43 -5.01 -7.44
N THR A 49 2.33 -5.59 -6.26
CA THR A 49 1.28 -6.54 -5.91
C THR A 49 0.15 -5.82 -5.18
N PHE A 50 -1.08 -6.08 -5.59
CA PHE A 50 -2.29 -5.54 -4.98
C PHE A 50 -3.24 -6.66 -4.58
N ARG A 51 -3.95 -6.47 -3.46
CA ARG A 51 -5.10 -7.26 -3.05
C ARG A 51 -6.35 -6.42 -3.25
N CYS A 52 -7.24 -6.87 -4.13
CA CYS A 52 -8.51 -6.21 -4.43
C CYS A 52 -9.63 -7.02 -3.78
N TRP A 53 -10.31 -6.42 -2.80
CA TRP A 53 -11.43 -7.07 -2.12
C TRP A 53 -12.68 -7.05 -3.02
N LYS A 54 -13.42 -8.16 -3.03
CA LYS A 54 -14.60 -8.38 -3.89
C LYS A 54 -15.92 -7.98 -3.24
N ASP A 55 -15.87 -7.54 -1.99
CA ASP A 55 -17.03 -7.00 -1.30
C ASP A 55 -17.39 -5.60 -1.83
N ASP A 56 -18.52 -5.06 -1.38
CA ASP A 56 -18.97 -3.72 -1.76
C ASP A 56 -18.09 -2.58 -1.22
N SER A 57 -17.04 -2.91 -0.45
CA SER A 57 -16.13 -1.94 0.17
C SER A 57 -15.22 -1.24 -0.84
N ARG A 58 -14.97 -1.87 -2.01
CA ARG A 58 -14.00 -1.43 -3.02
C ARG A 58 -12.59 -1.22 -2.44
N ILE A 59 -12.24 -1.91 -1.36
CA ILE A 59 -10.93 -1.80 -0.74
C ILE A 59 -9.86 -2.40 -1.67
N ILE A 60 -8.80 -1.62 -1.88
CA ILE A 60 -7.58 -2.06 -2.53
C ILE A 60 -6.45 -1.92 -1.52
N GLU A 61 -5.61 -2.94 -1.42
CA GLU A 61 -4.41 -2.93 -0.61
C GLU A 61 -3.20 -3.17 -1.50
N ALA A 62 -2.09 -2.48 -1.23
CA ALA A 62 -0.80 -2.74 -1.84
C ALA A 62 0.05 -3.58 -0.88
N ARG A 63 0.78 -4.55 -1.43
CA ARG A 63 1.76 -5.32 -0.65
C ARG A 63 2.96 -4.44 -0.35
N VAL A 64 3.41 -4.44 0.91
CA VAL A 64 4.65 -3.77 1.31
C VAL A 64 5.81 -4.73 1.12
N ASP A 65 6.46 -4.63 -0.03
CA ASP A 65 7.67 -5.36 -0.36
C ASP A 65 8.75 -4.42 -0.93
N GLU A 66 9.90 -4.99 -1.29
CA GLU A 66 11.03 -4.25 -1.84
C GLU A 66 10.68 -3.48 -3.13
N ASN A 67 9.81 -4.03 -3.98
CA ASN A 67 9.38 -3.36 -5.20
C ASN A 67 8.45 -2.19 -4.87
N PHE A 68 7.57 -2.36 -3.88
CA PHE A 68 6.75 -1.28 -3.36
C PHE A 68 7.62 -0.14 -2.80
N ALA A 69 8.60 -0.46 -1.95
CA ALA A 69 9.51 0.55 -1.39
C ALA A 69 10.26 1.31 -2.50
N LYS A 70 10.85 0.59 -3.45
CA LYS A 70 11.58 1.18 -4.59
C LYS A 70 10.69 1.99 -5.52
N ALA A 71 9.47 1.53 -5.78
CA ALA A 71 8.49 2.28 -6.56
C ALA A 71 8.12 3.61 -5.92
N ASN A 72 8.25 3.72 -4.60
CA ASN A 72 8.03 4.95 -3.84
C ASN A 72 9.33 5.73 -3.54
N GLY A 73 10.45 5.37 -4.16
CA GLY A 73 11.72 6.10 -4.05
C GLY A 73 12.59 5.74 -2.85
N TYR A 74 12.27 4.66 -2.14
CA TYR A 74 13.07 4.16 -1.03
C TYR A 74 14.07 3.09 -1.47
N GLN A 75 15.14 2.91 -0.72
CA GLN A 75 16.16 1.89 -1.04
C GLN A 75 15.70 0.47 -0.68
N SER A 76 14.89 0.35 0.38
CA SER A 76 14.35 -0.91 0.91
C SER A 76 13.09 -0.65 1.75
N VAL A 77 12.39 -1.72 2.15
CA VAL A 77 11.27 -1.61 3.11
C VAL A 77 11.74 -1.02 4.44
N GLU A 78 12.96 -1.36 4.85
CA GLU A 78 13.56 -0.82 6.07
C GLU A 78 13.83 0.68 5.97
N ASP A 79 14.37 1.15 4.84
CA ASP A 79 14.60 2.57 4.55
C ASP A 79 13.28 3.34 4.55
N MET A 80 12.24 2.76 3.93
CA MET A 80 10.89 3.30 3.95
C MET A 80 10.35 3.43 5.37
N ALA A 81 10.48 2.38 6.18
CA ALA A 81 10.00 2.38 7.56
C ALA A 81 10.68 3.46 8.39
N GLU A 82 12.01 3.58 8.27
CA GLU A 82 12.80 4.56 8.99
C GLU A 82 12.44 5.99 8.59
N LYS A 83 12.31 6.27 7.29
CA LYS A 83 12.05 7.62 6.76
C LYS A 83 10.60 8.08 6.84
N THR A 84 9.65 7.19 7.15
CA THR A 84 8.22 7.55 7.23
C THR A 84 7.80 7.99 8.62
N ILE A 85 7.89 7.09 9.61
CA ILE A 85 7.58 7.38 11.02
C ILE A 85 8.62 6.79 11.99
N GLY A 86 9.66 6.14 11.47
CA GLY A 86 10.68 5.43 12.25
C GLY A 86 10.27 3.97 12.55
N LYS A 87 11.25 3.05 12.48
CA LYS A 87 11.02 1.61 12.75
C LYS A 87 10.44 1.35 14.14
N ALA A 88 10.90 2.11 15.15
CA ALA A 88 10.41 1.99 16.52
C ALA A 88 8.90 2.32 16.61
N LYS A 89 8.45 3.35 15.89
CA LYS A 89 7.04 3.75 15.88
C LYS A 89 6.17 2.74 15.13
N PHE A 90 6.67 2.17 14.04
CA PHE A 90 6.02 1.04 13.38
C PHE A 90 5.84 -0.16 14.32
N LYS A 91 6.88 -0.51 15.07
CA LYS A 91 6.82 -1.60 16.05
C LYS A 91 5.82 -1.31 17.17
N GLU A 92 5.80 -0.09 17.69
CA GLU A 92 4.87 0.35 18.73
C GLU A 92 3.41 0.31 18.26
N MET A 93 3.12 0.88 17.09
CA MET A 93 1.74 1.06 16.62
C MET A 93 1.15 -0.19 15.96
N PHE A 94 1.98 -0.97 15.26
CA PHE A 94 1.51 -2.04 14.37
C PHE A 94 2.21 -3.39 14.61
N GLY A 95 3.14 -3.47 15.56
CA GLY A 95 3.96 -4.66 15.80
C GLY A 95 5.06 -4.90 14.76
N GLY A 96 5.26 -3.94 13.84
CA GLY A 96 6.22 -4.01 12.74
C GLY A 96 5.72 -3.24 11.52
N VAL A 97 6.43 -3.35 10.40
CA VAL A 97 5.91 -2.87 9.11
C VAL A 97 4.83 -3.84 8.65
N PRO A 98 3.60 -3.38 8.34
CA PRO A 98 2.53 -4.27 7.91
C PRO A 98 2.78 -4.81 6.50
N ASP A 99 2.38 -6.06 6.25
CA ASP A 99 2.53 -6.71 4.93
C ASP A 99 1.67 -6.06 3.84
N TRP A 100 0.56 -5.42 4.23
CA TRP A 100 -0.42 -4.81 3.35
C TRP A 100 -0.80 -3.43 3.87
N ILE A 101 -0.94 -2.47 2.96
CA ILE A 101 -1.42 -1.12 3.26
C ILE A 101 -2.60 -0.76 2.37
N ARG A 102 -3.62 -0.11 2.93
CA ARG A 102 -4.80 0.30 2.14
C ARG A 102 -4.45 1.47 1.25
N VAL A 103 -4.97 1.43 0.03
CA VAL A 103 -4.89 2.51 -0.95
C VAL A 103 -6.26 3.18 -0.98
N ASN A 104 -6.33 4.45 -0.61
CA ASN A 104 -7.56 5.21 -0.76
C ASN A 104 -7.76 5.64 -2.24
N PRO A 105 -8.97 6.05 -2.65
CA PRO A 105 -9.24 6.48 -4.02
C PRO A 105 -8.41 7.69 -4.49
N ASN A 106 -7.86 8.48 -3.56
CA ASN A 106 -7.01 9.64 -3.83
C ASN A 106 -5.51 9.27 -3.96
N GLY A 107 -5.15 8.01 -3.70
CA GLY A 107 -3.78 7.51 -3.72
C GLY A 107 -3.00 7.69 -2.43
N ASP A 108 -3.65 8.02 -1.33
CA ASP A 108 -3.02 7.92 -0.02
C ASP A 108 -3.01 6.48 0.48
N PHE A 109 -1.92 6.15 1.16
CA PHE A 109 -1.79 4.89 1.85
C PHE A 109 -2.20 5.08 3.31
N THR A 110 -3.05 4.19 3.80
CA THR A 110 -3.36 4.09 5.23
C THR A 110 -2.85 2.76 5.76
N PHE A 111 -2.12 2.82 6.87
CA PHE A 111 -1.71 1.62 7.58
C PHE A 111 -2.94 1.00 8.22
N VAL A 112 -3.19 -0.26 7.89
CA VAL A 112 -4.25 -1.06 8.51
C VAL A 112 -3.56 -2.08 9.38
N GLY A 113 -3.10 -1.63 10.54
CA GLY A 113 -2.65 -2.54 11.58
C GLY A 113 -3.69 -2.58 12.69
N ILE A 114 -3.85 -3.76 13.26
CA ILE A 114 -4.64 -3.94 14.48
C ILE A 114 -3.98 -3.11 15.57
N ASN A 115 -4.73 -2.20 16.19
CA ASN A 115 -4.32 -1.61 17.45
C ASN A 115 -4.22 -2.75 18.47
N ARG A 116 -3.02 -3.28 18.71
CA ARG A 116 -2.80 -4.40 19.65
C ARG A 116 -3.24 -4.07 21.08
N VAL A 117 -3.46 -2.80 21.40
CA VAL A 117 -4.07 -2.35 22.67
C VAL A 117 -5.54 -2.81 22.81
N LEU A 118 -6.21 -3.21 21.72
CA LEU A 118 -7.57 -3.75 21.73
C LEU A 118 -7.63 -5.30 21.69
N LEU A 119 -6.48 -5.98 21.73
CA LEU A 119 -6.39 -7.44 21.77
C LEU A 119 -6.07 -8.00 23.16
N ASN A 120 -6.14 -7.15 24.21
CA ASN A 120 -6.14 -7.60 25.60
C ASN A 120 -7.48 -8.22 25.98
#